data_AF-A0A2M9GAZ7-F1
#
_entry.id   AF-A0A2M9GAZ7-F1
#
_cell.length_a   1.000
_cell.length_b   1.000
_cell.length_c   1.000
_cell.angle_alpha   90.00
_cell.angle_beta   90.00
_cell.angle_gamma   90.00
#
_symmetry.space_group_name_H-M   'P 1'
#
loop_
_entity.id
_entity.type
_entity.pdbx_description
1 polymer ?
#
loop_
_entity_poly.entity_id
_entity_poly.type
_entity_poly.pdbx_seq_one_letter_code
_entity_poly.pdbx_strand_id
1 'polypeptide(L)'
;MVDSYDDSLDGEKSKTQVKRELHALVDLGERLTTLKKDLIAKLPLTDEMRRALADAPKHTANIARKRHIMFIGKLMRDQDTDAILALLDQTDASTRQYNERFHNLERWRDRLISGDDAVLEKFVLDYPDADRQQLRSLIRQAQHEQAHNKAPATSRKIFKYIRELDETQRGLR
;
A
#
# COMPACT_ATOMS: atom_id res chain seq x y z
N MET A 1 -49.53 43.41 -0.78
CA MET A 1 -49.69 41.95 -0.67
C MET A 1 -48.31 41.35 -0.87
N VAL A 2 -47.86 40.62 0.14
CA VAL A 2 -46.56 39.94 0.20
C VAL A 2 -46.72 38.63 -0.55
N ASP A 3 -45.88 38.37 -1.55
CA ASP A 3 -45.55 36.99 -1.93
C ASP A 3 -44.04 36.83 -1.81
N SER A 4 -43.67 36.45 -0.59
CA SER A 4 -42.39 35.86 -0.24
C SER A 4 -42.40 34.43 -0.75
N TYR A 5 -41.61 34.13 -1.78
CA TYR A 5 -41.19 32.76 -2.06
C TYR A 5 -39.79 32.59 -1.49
N ASP A 6 -39.76 32.31 -0.19
CA ASP A 6 -38.69 31.55 0.43
C ASP A 6 -39.26 30.17 0.79
N ASP A 7 -38.40 29.17 0.63
CA ASP A 7 -38.49 27.81 1.14
C ASP A 7 -39.32 26.76 0.38
N SER A 8 -38.61 25.97 -0.45
CA SER A 8 -38.95 24.59 -0.81
C SER A 8 -37.68 23.79 -1.11
N LEU A 9 -37.01 23.32 -0.04
CA LEU A 9 -36.66 21.91 0.21
C LEU A 9 -35.67 21.13 -0.71
N ASP A 10 -34.54 20.77 -0.09
CA ASP A 10 -33.91 19.45 0.00
C ASP A 10 -33.30 18.73 -1.24
N GLY A 11 -31.96 18.66 -1.26
CA GLY A 11 -31.25 17.40 -1.57
C GLY A 11 -30.82 17.10 -3.00
N GLU A 12 -31.10 17.95 -4.00
CA GLU A 12 -30.62 17.69 -5.36
C GLU A 12 -29.10 17.87 -5.49
N LYS A 13 -28.38 16.76 -5.65
CA LYS A 13 -26.94 16.75 -5.93
C LYS A 13 -26.64 17.65 -7.13
N SER A 14 -25.71 18.60 -6.95
CA SER A 14 -25.26 19.46 -8.05
C SER A 14 -24.76 18.63 -9.24
N LYS A 15 -25.01 19.11 -10.48
CA LYS A 15 -24.49 18.48 -11.72
C LYS A 15 -22.98 18.21 -11.64
N THR A 16 -22.24 19.08 -10.95
CA THR A 16 -20.79 18.92 -10.71
C THR A 16 -20.49 17.76 -9.76
N GLN A 17 -21.31 17.56 -8.73
CA GLN A 17 -21.16 16.46 -7.77
C GLN A 17 -21.45 15.10 -8.42
N VAL A 18 -22.54 15.00 -9.17
CA VAL A 18 -22.87 13.77 -9.93
C VAL A 18 -21.74 13.40 -10.88
N LYS A 19 -21.17 14.39 -11.59
CA LYS A 19 -20.02 14.16 -12.47
C LYS A 19 -18.79 13.63 -11.71
N ARG A 20 -18.49 14.17 -10.53
CA ARG A 20 -17.38 13.71 -9.68
C ARG A 20 -17.59 12.27 -9.20
N GLU A 21 -18.80 11.92 -8.76
CA GLU A 21 -19.14 10.57 -8.32
C GLU A 21 -18.97 9.55 -9.46
N LEU A 22 -19.44 9.88 -10.67
CA LEU A 22 -19.26 9.02 -11.84
C LEU A 22 -17.78 8.84 -12.20
N HIS A 23 -16.96 9.88 -12.11
CA HIS A 23 -15.51 9.75 -12.30
C HIS A 23 -14.87 8.87 -11.24
N ALA A 24 -15.25 9.02 -9.97
CA ALA A 24 -14.74 8.20 -8.88
C ALA A 24 -15.05 6.71 -9.08
N LEU A 25 -16.22 6.36 -9.63
CA LEU A 25 -16.56 4.97 -9.97
C LEU A 25 -15.71 4.42 -11.11
N VAL A 26 -15.41 5.23 -12.12
CA VAL A 26 -14.51 4.84 -13.22
C VAL A 26 -13.09 4.61 -12.69
N ASP A 27 -12.60 5.52 -11.86
CA ASP A 27 -11.26 5.44 -11.26
C ASP A 27 -11.15 4.22 -10.34
N LEU A 28 -12.18 3.94 -9.52
CA LEU A 28 -12.26 2.75 -8.70
C LEU A 28 -12.27 1.47 -9.56
N GLY A 29 -13.07 1.47 -10.63
CA GLY A 29 -13.11 0.37 -11.60
C GLY A 29 -11.75 0.11 -12.27
N GLU A 30 -11.05 1.16 -12.72
CA GLU A 30 -9.70 1.05 -13.26
C GLU A 30 -8.73 0.50 -12.22
N ARG A 31 -8.80 0.98 -10.98
CA ARG A 31 -7.98 0.47 -9.88
C ARG A 31 -8.16 -1.03 -9.68
N LEU A 32 -9.40 -1.54 -9.70
CA LEU A 32 -9.68 -2.97 -9.56
C LEU A 32 -8.98 -3.82 -10.63
N THR A 33 -8.75 -3.29 -11.84
CA THR A 33 -8.03 -4.02 -12.92
C THR A 33 -6.56 -4.26 -12.62
N THR A 34 -5.98 -3.53 -11.65
CA THR A 34 -4.56 -3.63 -11.29
C THR A 34 -4.30 -4.56 -10.10
N LEU A 35 -5.36 -5.03 -9.44
CA LEU A 35 -5.26 -5.87 -8.25
C LEU A 35 -4.91 -7.32 -8.58
N LYS A 36 -4.28 -8.00 -7.62
CA LYS A 36 -4.04 -9.45 -7.70
C LYS A 36 -5.36 -10.21 -7.64
N LYS A 37 -5.43 -11.35 -8.35
CA LYS A 37 -6.62 -12.22 -8.40
C LYS A 37 -7.12 -12.62 -7.01
N ASP A 38 -6.23 -12.88 -6.07
CA ASP A 38 -6.58 -13.27 -4.70
C ASP A 38 -7.33 -12.16 -3.94
N LEU A 39 -7.00 -10.90 -4.21
CA LEU A 39 -7.70 -9.76 -3.62
C LEU A 39 -9.07 -9.55 -4.29
N ILE A 40 -9.12 -9.67 -5.62
CA ILE A 40 -10.39 -9.61 -6.39
C ILE A 40 -11.37 -10.70 -5.94
N ALA A 41 -10.87 -11.90 -5.61
CA ALA A 41 -11.69 -13.00 -5.12
C ALA A 41 -12.38 -12.68 -3.78
N LYS A 42 -11.76 -11.87 -2.93
CA LYS A 42 -12.30 -11.46 -1.62
C LYS A 42 -13.31 -10.31 -1.69
N LEU A 43 -13.32 -9.55 -2.79
CA LEU A 43 -14.24 -8.43 -2.96
C LEU A 43 -15.68 -8.93 -3.23
N PRO A 44 -16.71 -8.23 -2.71
CA PRO A 44 -18.11 -8.56 -2.97
C PRO A 44 -18.55 -8.06 -4.36
N LEU A 45 -18.06 -8.72 -5.41
CA LEU A 45 -18.33 -8.36 -6.80
C LEU A 45 -19.37 -9.29 -7.44
N THR A 46 -20.23 -8.72 -8.28
CA THR A 46 -21.13 -9.49 -9.14
C THR A 46 -20.36 -10.33 -10.15
N ASP A 47 -20.98 -11.40 -10.66
CA ASP A 47 -20.36 -12.27 -11.66
C ASP A 47 -19.97 -11.53 -12.94
N GLU A 48 -20.81 -10.57 -13.35
CA GLU A 48 -20.54 -9.71 -14.51
C GLU A 48 -19.28 -8.87 -14.30
N MET A 49 -19.14 -8.26 -13.12
CA MET A 49 -17.96 -7.48 -12.76
C MET A 49 -16.69 -8.34 -12.73
N ARG A 50 -16.77 -9.57 -12.19
CA ARG A 50 -15.65 -10.51 -12.18
C ARG A 50 -15.19 -10.89 -13.59
N ARG A 51 -16.13 -11.14 -14.51
CA ARG A 51 -15.83 -11.42 -15.92
C ARG A 51 -15.19 -10.21 -16.60
N ALA A 52 -15.76 -9.02 -16.40
CA ALA A 52 -15.21 -7.78 -16.96
C ALA A 52 -13.77 -7.53 -16.50
N LEU A 53 -13.45 -7.77 -15.22
CA LEU A 53 -12.09 -7.67 -14.70
C LEU A 53 -11.14 -8.72 -15.30
N ALA A 54 -11.61 -9.96 -15.47
CA ALA A 54 -10.82 -11.03 -16.08
C ALA A 54 -10.51 -10.77 -17.57
N ASP A 55 -11.40 -10.06 -18.27
CA ASP A 55 -11.24 -9.69 -19.67
C ASP A 55 -10.39 -8.44 -19.88
N ALA A 56 -10.19 -7.61 -18.85
CA ALA A 56 -9.44 -6.34 -18.96
C ALA A 56 -8.06 -6.47 -19.64
N PRO A 57 -7.22 -7.50 -19.35
CA PRO A 57 -5.92 -7.67 -20.00
C PRO A 57 -5.99 -7.96 -21.51
N LYS A 58 -7.14 -8.43 -22.03
CA LYS A 58 -7.32 -8.72 -23.47
C LYS A 58 -7.41 -7.43 -24.30
N HIS A 59 -7.77 -6.31 -23.68
CA HIS A 59 -7.93 -5.02 -24.34
C HIS A 59 -6.59 -4.25 -24.39
N THR A 60 -5.74 -4.60 -25.34
CA THR A 60 -4.38 -4.02 -25.46
C THR A 60 -4.36 -2.66 -26.15
N ALA A 61 -5.26 -2.41 -27.12
CA ALA A 61 -5.33 -1.14 -27.82
C ALA A 61 -5.88 -0.03 -26.91
N ASN A 62 -5.27 1.17 -26.95
CA ASN A 62 -5.64 2.29 -26.08
C ASN A 62 -7.14 2.63 -26.10
N ILE A 63 -7.76 2.62 -27.28
CA ILE A 63 -9.19 2.89 -27.44
C ILE A 63 -10.03 1.77 -26.83
N ALA A 64 -9.64 0.51 -27.05
CA ALA A 64 -10.33 -0.65 -26.49
C ALA A 64 -10.23 -0.66 -24.96
N ARG A 65 -9.04 -0.41 -24.39
CA ARG A 65 -8.81 -0.28 -22.94
C ARG A 65 -9.68 0.81 -22.33
N LYS A 66 -9.68 2.01 -22.93
CA LYS A 66 -10.49 3.14 -22.46
C LYS A 66 -11.98 2.81 -22.45
N ARG A 67 -12.49 2.18 -23.53
CA ARG A 67 -13.90 1.76 -23.61
C ARG A 67 -14.24 0.70 -22.56
N HIS A 68 -13.34 -0.26 -22.35
CA HIS A 68 -13.53 -1.31 -21.34
C HIS A 68 -13.55 -0.75 -19.92
N ILE A 69 -12.68 0.21 -19.60
CA ILE A 69 -12.68 0.91 -18.31
C ILE A 69 -14.00 1.68 -18.08
N MET A 70 -14.52 2.36 -19.12
CA MET A 70 -15.83 3.03 -19.01
C MET A 70 -16.98 2.03 -18.79
N PHE A 71 -16.90 0.85 -19.42
CA PHE A 71 -17.86 -0.23 -19.18
C PHE A 71 -17.77 -0.75 -17.75
N ILE A 72 -16.57 -1.00 -17.23
CA ILE A 72 -16.33 -1.35 -15.83
C ILE A 72 -16.89 -0.27 -14.91
N GLY A 73 -16.63 1.02 -15.18
CA GLY A 73 -17.19 2.14 -14.40
C GLY A 73 -18.72 2.20 -14.43
N LYS A 74 -19.36 1.73 -15.52
CA LYS A 74 -20.82 1.54 -15.56
C LYS A 74 -21.26 0.41 -14.62
N LEU A 75 -20.57 -0.73 -14.62
CA LEU A 75 -20.86 -1.89 -13.75
C LEU A 75 -20.65 -1.58 -12.26
N MET A 76 -19.71 -0.67 -11.95
CA MET A 76 -19.44 -0.22 -10.58
C MET A 76 -20.67 0.39 -9.88
N ARG A 77 -21.66 0.87 -10.63
CA ARG A 77 -22.92 1.42 -10.07
C ARG A 77 -23.79 0.35 -9.42
N ASP A 78 -23.63 -0.91 -9.82
CA ASP A 78 -24.40 -2.04 -9.30
C ASP A 78 -23.64 -2.80 -8.19
N GLN A 79 -22.47 -2.29 -7.78
CA GLN A 79 -21.64 -2.89 -6.74
C GLN A 79 -21.85 -2.20 -5.39
N ASP A 80 -21.56 -2.93 -4.31
CA ASP A 80 -21.39 -2.35 -2.98
C ASP A 80 -20.03 -1.63 -2.91
N THR A 81 -20.03 -0.35 -3.28
CA THR A 81 -18.82 0.47 -3.33
C THR A 81 -18.20 0.67 -1.96
N ASP A 82 -19.02 0.75 -0.91
CA ASP A 82 -18.56 0.99 0.45
C ASP A 82 -17.80 -0.23 0.98
N ALA A 83 -18.33 -1.44 0.75
CA ALA A 83 -17.63 -2.67 1.11
C ALA A 83 -16.33 -2.86 0.31
N ILE A 84 -16.31 -2.51 -0.97
CA ILE A 84 -15.10 -2.54 -1.80
C ILE A 84 -14.06 -1.58 -1.25
N LEU A 85 -14.43 -0.32 -0.98
CA LEU A 85 -13.52 0.69 -0.45
C LEU A 85 -12.97 0.31 0.92
N ALA A 86 -13.80 -0.24 1.80
CA ALA A 86 -13.36 -0.70 3.12
C ALA A 86 -12.28 -1.79 3.04
N LEU A 87 -12.45 -2.79 2.16
CA LEU A 87 -11.47 -3.86 1.96
C LEU A 87 -10.17 -3.34 1.32
N LEU A 88 -10.32 -2.41 0.37
CA LEU A 88 -9.17 -1.77 -0.27
C LEU A 88 -8.36 -0.95 0.73
N ASP A 89 -9.02 -0.15 1.58
CA ASP A 89 -8.31 0.69 2.54
C ASP A 89 -7.64 -0.14 3.64
N GLN A 90 -8.22 -1.28 4.06
CA GLN A 90 -7.53 -2.23 4.94
C GLN A 90 -6.24 -2.78 4.30
N THR A 91 -6.30 -3.12 3.01
CA THR A 91 -5.15 -3.64 2.26
C THR A 91 -4.07 -2.56 2.07
N ASP A 92 -4.49 -1.35 1.74
CA ASP A 92 -3.59 -0.20 1.57
C ASP A 92 -2.97 0.20 2.89
N ALA A 93 -3.74 0.21 3.99
CA ALA A 93 -3.25 0.49 5.33
C ALA A 93 -2.16 -0.52 5.74
N SER A 94 -2.38 -1.82 5.50
CA SER A 94 -1.35 -2.84 5.73
C SER A 94 -0.10 -2.60 4.89
N THR A 95 -0.26 -2.15 3.64
CA THR A 95 0.87 -1.83 2.76
C THR A 95 1.63 -0.58 3.21
N ARG A 96 0.91 0.47 3.63
CA ARG A 96 1.50 1.70 4.21
C ARG A 96 2.31 1.37 5.46
N GLN A 97 1.72 0.61 6.39
CA GLN A 97 2.41 0.16 7.60
C GLN A 97 3.66 -0.67 7.28
N TYR A 98 3.59 -1.57 6.29
CA TYR A 98 4.75 -2.33 5.83
C TYR A 98 5.85 -1.41 5.29
N ASN A 99 5.52 -0.44 4.44
CA ASN A 99 6.48 0.49 3.84
C ASN A 99 7.12 1.40 4.89
N GLU A 100 6.33 1.93 5.83
CA GLU A 100 6.84 2.74 6.94
C GLU A 100 7.83 1.96 7.80
N ARG A 101 7.52 0.69 8.09
CA ARG A 101 8.41 -0.23 8.81
C ARG A 101 9.68 -0.52 8.01
N PHE A 102 9.55 -0.81 6.72
CA PHE A 102 10.67 -1.05 5.83
C PHE A 102 11.65 0.14 5.86
N HIS A 103 11.15 1.36 5.67
CA HIS A 103 11.97 2.57 5.75
C HIS A 103 12.54 2.83 7.14
N ASN A 104 11.82 2.44 8.21
CA ASN A 104 12.36 2.52 9.57
C ASN A 104 13.57 1.60 9.76
N LEU A 105 13.48 0.38 9.24
CA LEU A 105 14.59 -0.57 9.26
C LEU A 105 15.77 -0.10 8.40
N GLU A 106 15.51 0.56 7.26
CA GLU A 106 16.58 1.18 6.47
C GLU A 106 17.31 2.28 7.26
N ARG A 107 16.56 3.17 7.93
CA ARG A 107 17.16 4.19 8.81
C ARG A 107 17.94 3.56 9.95
N TRP A 108 17.44 2.47 10.53
CA TRP A 108 18.17 1.74 11.58
C TRP A 108 19.46 1.13 11.07
N ARG A 109 19.44 0.45 9.92
CA ARG A 109 20.65 -0.07 9.26
C ARG A 109 21.68 1.03 9.07
N ASP A 110 21.29 2.16 8.50
CA ASP A 110 22.20 3.26 8.20
C ASP A 110 22.77 3.89 9.47
N ARG A 111 21.95 4.02 10.53
CA ARG A 111 22.37 4.48 11.85
C ARG A 111 23.32 3.50 12.54
N LEU A 112 23.08 2.19 12.44
CA LEU A 112 23.95 1.17 13.02
C LEU A 112 25.32 1.14 12.34
N ILE A 113 25.38 1.36 11.02
CA ILE A 113 26.64 1.40 10.27
C ILE A 113 27.42 2.69 10.55
N SER A 114 26.74 3.84 10.55
CA SER A 114 27.38 5.15 10.75
C SER A 114 27.64 5.53 12.22
N GLY A 115 26.98 4.84 13.15
CA GLY A 115 27.04 5.12 14.58
C GLY A 115 28.08 4.31 15.35
N ASP A 116 27.94 4.35 16.66
CA ASP A 116 28.79 3.70 17.65
C ASP A 116 28.02 2.63 18.44
N ASP A 117 28.68 2.07 19.45
CA ASP A 117 28.10 1.05 20.34
C ASP A 117 26.83 1.55 21.05
N ALA A 118 26.68 2.86 21.30
CA ALA A 118 25.47 3.42 21.90
C ALA A 118 24.25 3.33 20.98
N VAL A 119 24.44 3.34 19.65
CA VAL A 119 23.35 3.10 18.69
C VAL A 119 22.94 1.63 18.70
N LEU A 120 23.90 0.72 18.82
CA LEU A 120 23.62 -0.71 18.99
C LEU A 120 22.82 -0.96 20.27
N GLU A 121 23.18 -0.36 21.39
CA GLU A 121 22.41 -0.47 22.64
C GLU A 121 20.96 -0.02 22.46
N LYS A 122 20.72 1.12 21.81
CA LYS A 122 19.35 1.60 21.53
C LYS A 122 18.56 0.64 20.67
N PHE A 123 19.19 0.02 19.66
CA PHE A 123 18.52 -0.98 18.83
C PHE A 123 18.14 -2.22 19.65
N VAL A 124 19.05 -2.71 20.51
CA VAL A 124 18.79 -3.89 21.35
C VAL A 124 17.71 -3.63 22.41
N LEU A 125 17.52 -2.38 22.85
CA LEU A 125 16.39 -2.01 23.72
C LEU A 125 15.04 -2.17 23.01
N ASP A 126 14.96 -1.79 21.72
CA ASP A 126 13.75 -1.93 20.92
C ASP A 126 13.51 -3.38 20.46
N TYR A 127 14.61 -4.13 20.26
CA TYR A 127 14.64 -5.52 19.80
C TYR A 127 15.46 -6.41 20.77
N PRO A 128 14.90 -6.83 21.92
CA PRO A 128 15.63 -7.54 22.98
C PRO A 128 16.13 -8.93 22.56
N ASP A 129 15.49 -9.56 21.58
CA ASP A 129 15.88 -10.87 21.04
C ASP A 129 17.08 -10.80 20.08
N ALA A 130 17.61 -9.60 19.83
CA ALA A 130 18.76 -9.43 18.94
C ALA A 130 20.04 -10.01 19.56
N ASP A 131 20.70 -10.92 18.84
CA ASP A 131 22.10 -11.30 19.13
C ASP A 131 23.03 -10.09 18.94
N ARG A 132 23.44 -9.51 20.07
CA ARG A 132 24.33 -8.35 20.14
C ARG A 132 25.70 -8.64 19.54
N GLN A 133 26.25 -9.83 19.74
CA GLN A 133 27.58 -10.17 19.25
C GLN A 133 27.58 -10.32 17.73
N GLN A 134 26.57 -11.00 17.19
CA GLN A 134 26.36 -11.12 15.75
C GLN A 134 26.19 -9.74 15.10
N LEU A 135 25.30 -8.90 15.64
CA LEU A 135 25.01 -7.59 15.07
C LEU A 135 26.25 -6.67 15.11
N ARG A 136 27.00 -6.68 16.21
CA ARG A 136 28.27 -5.94 16.34
C ARG A 136 29.34 -6.42 15.37
N SER A 137 29.39 -7.72 15.06
CA SER A 137 30.28 -8.26 14.03
C SER A 137 29.90 -7.76 12.64
N LEU A 138 28.60 -7.79 12.31
CA LEU A 138 28.10 -7.31 11.03
C LEU A 138 28.34 -5.81 10.84
N ILE A 139 28.13 -5.00 11.88
CA ILE A 139 28.39 -3.54 11.85
C ILE A 139 29.86 -3.26 11.53
N ARG A 140 30.80 -3.88 12.24
CA ARG A 140 32.25 -3.69 11.99
C ARG A 140 32.64 -4.09 10.57
N GLN A 141 32.09 -5.18 10.05
CA GLN A 141 32.32 -5.62 8.68
C GLN A 141 31.77 -4.63 7.66
N ALA A 142 30.56 -4.10 7.87
CA ALA A 142 29.95 -3.10 7.00
C ALA A 142 30.72 -1.76 7.02
N GLN A 143 31.18 -1.32 8.18
CA GLN A 143 32.04 -0.13 8.33
C GLN A 143 33.37 -0.30 7.58
N HIS A 144 33.99 -1.48 7.69
CA HIS A 144 35.20 -1.80 6.95
C HIS A 144 34.95 -1.84 5.43
N GLU A 145 33.85 -2.44 4.97
CA GLU A 145 33.46 -2.39 3.55
C GLU A 145 33.32 -0.95 3.05
N GLN A 146 32.64 -0.09 3.82
CA GLN A 146 32.44 1.32 3.48
C GLN A 146 33.76 2.11 3.45
N ALA A 147 34.64 1.91 4.45
CA ALA A 147 35.94 2.57 4.52
C ALA A 147 36.86 2.19 3.34
N HIS A 148 36.72 0.98 2.81
CA HIS A 148 37.50 0.48 1.67
C HIS A 148 36.76 0.61 0.32
N ASN A 149 35.65 1.35 0.26
CA ASN A 149 34.82 1.53 -0.93
C ASN A 149 34.44 0.21 -1.63
N LYS A 150 34.20 -0.84 -0.83
CA LYS A 150 33.78 -2.16 -1.30
C LYS A 150 32.26 -2.20 -1.49
N ALA A 151 31.79 -3.19 -2.24
CA ALA A 151 30.36 -3.43 -2.39
C ALA A 151 29.70 -3.63 -1.01
N PRO A 152 28.52 -3.01 -0.73
CA PRO A 152 27.89 -3.01 0.58
C PRO A 152 27.12 -4.31 0.86
N ALA A 153 27.81 -5.44 0.74
CA ALA A 153 27.23 -6.76 0.93
C ALA A 153 26.77 -6.97 2.37
N THR A 154 27.56 -6.50 3.35
CA THR A 154 27.25 -6.67 4.76
C THR A 154 26.15 -5.72 5.23
N SER A 155 26.02 -4.53 4.64
CA SER A 155 24.87 -3.65 4.86
C SER A 155 23.53 -4.35 4.51
N ARG A 156 23.50 -5.12 3.41
CA ARG A 156 22.33 -5.94 3.05
C ARG A 156 22.07 -7.07 4.05
N LYS A 157 23.12 -7.67 4.61
CA LYS A 157 23.00 -8.70 5.67
C LYS A 157 22.43 -8.11 6.96
N ILE A 158 22.87 -6.92 7.37
CA ILE A 158 22.31 -6.19 8.51
C ILE A 158 20.82 -5.96 8.29
N PHE A 159 20.44 -5.41 7.13
CA PHE A 159 19.03 -5.16 6.80
C PHE A 159 18.19 -6.43 6.89
N LYS A 160 18.67 -7.53 6.30
CA LYS A 160 17.98 -8.82 6.36
C LYS A 160 17.80 -9.28 7.81
N TYR A 161 18.85 -9.23 8.62
CA TYR A 161 18.82 -9.66 10.01
C TYR A 161 17.84 -8.84 10.87
N ILE A 162 17.92 -7.50 10.82
CA ILE A 162 17.00 -6.65 11.60
C ILE A 162 15.55 -6.74 11.13
N ARG A 163 15.33 -7.02 9.84
CA ARG A 163 13.99 -7.29 9.30
C ARG A 163 13.42 -8.60 9.86
N GLU A 164 14.24 -9.65 9.94
CA GLU A 164 13.83 -10.92 10.52
C GLU A 164 13.47 -10.79 12.01
N LEU A 165 14.18 -9.94 12.76
CA LEU A 165 13.84 -9.61 14.15
C LEU A 165 12.49 -8.86 14.23
N ASP A 166 12.26 -7.85 13.39
CA ASP A 166 11.00 -7.10 13.37
C ASP A 166 9.80 -7.95 12.93
N GLU A 167 10.00 -8.89 12.02
CA GLU A 167 8.98 -9.88 11.64
C GLU A 167 8.66 -10.83 12.80
N THR A 168 9.67 -11.30 13.52
CA THR A 168 9.52 -12.23 14.67
C THR A 168 8.81 -11.55 15.84
N GLN A 169 9.25 -10.35 16.26
CA GLN A 169 8.65 -9.59 17.36
C GLN A 169 7.16 -9.27 17.12
N ARG A 170 6.75 -9.15 15.86
CA ARG A 170 5.37 -8.82 15.46
C ARG A 170 4.54 -10.04 15.07
N GLY A 171 5.08 -11.26 15.18
CA GLY A 171 4.36 -12.50 14.86
C GLY A 171 3.99 -12.64 13.39
N LEU A 172 4.79 -12.09 12.48
CA LEU A 172 4.58 -12.19 11.03
C LEU A 172 5.33 -13.38 10.40
N ARG A 173 6.04 -14.14 11.24
CA ARG A 173 6.89 -15.26 10.85
C ARG A 173 6.56 -16.51 11.67
#